data_AF-A0A6I4N1M3-F1
#
_entry.id   AF-A0A6I4N1M3-F1
#
_cell.length_a   1.000
_cell.length_b   1.000
_cell.length_c   1.000
_cell.angle_alpha   90.00
_cell.angle_beta   90.00
_cell.angle_gamma   90.00
#
_symmetry.space_group_name_H-M   'P 1'
#
loop_
_entity.id
_entity.type
_entity.pdbx_description
1 polymer ?
#
loop_
_entity_poly.entity_id
_entity_poly.type
_entity_poly.pdbx_seq_one_letter_code
_entity_poly.pdbx_strand_id
1 'polypeptide(L)' 'MTHAADSLPVVTASNGQPFMPCDAVLALLRSIAESCRTLADDPDCDLYSAGAAINIEADALEARAIAATTEVP' A
#
# COMPACT_ATOMS: atom_id res chain seq x y z
N MET A 1 -10.83 10.01 -20.39
CA MET A 1 -10.75 8.71 -19.72
C MET A 1 -9.74 8.91 -18.60
N THR A 2 -10.14 8.73 -17.35
CA THR A 2 -9.25 8.93 -16.19
C THR A 2 -8.48 7.64 -15.96
N HIS A 3 -7.15 7.70 -15.87
CA HIS A 3 -6.34 6.55 -15.52
C HIS A 3 -6.36 6.35 -14.00
N ALA A 4 -6.31 5.10 -13.52
CA ALA A 4 -6.23 4.83 -12.07
C ALA A 4 -5.01 5.52 -11.43
N ALA A 5 -3.92 5.67 -12.20
CA ALA A 5 -2.73 6.41 -11.80
C ALA A 5 -3.01 7.88 -11.45
N ASP A 6 -4.00 8.51 -12.10
CA ASP A 6 -4.37 9.91 -11.85
C ASP A 6 -5.03 10.09 -10.46
N SER A 7 -5.46 9.00 -9.83
CA SER A 7 -6.07 9.00 -8.49
C SER A 7 -5.09 8.66 -7.38
N LEU A 8 -3.81 8.39 -7.70
CA LEU A 8 -2.80 8.12 -6.69
C LEU A 8 -2.48 9.42 -5.92
N PRO A 9 -2.50 9.40 -4.58
CA PRO A 9 -2.27 10.58 -3.76
C PRO A 9 -0.76 10.90 -3.66
N VAL A 10 -0.17 11.22 -4.80
CA VAL A 10 1.21 11.71 -4.89
C VAL A 10 1.23 13.18 -4.48
N VAL A 11 2.02 13.51 -3.46
CA VAL A 11 2.20 14.87 -2.95
C VAL A 11 3.65 15.32 -3.16
N THR A 12 3.91 16.61 -3.05
CA THR A 12 5.27 17.17 -3.18
C THR A 12 5.86 17.41 -1.79
N ALA A 13 7.05 16.88 -1.52
CA ALA A 13 7.79 17.10 -0.28
C ALA A 13 8.38 18.52 -0.22
N SER A 14 8.84 18.92 0.96
CA SER A 14 9.52 20.21 1.18
C SER A 14 10.78 20.39 0.34
N ASN A 15 11.42 19.29 -0.08
CA ASN A 15 12.57 19.28 -1.00
C ASN A 15 12.16 19.30 -2.49
N GLY A 16 10.88 19.47 -2.80
CA GLY A 16 10.35 19.49 -4.15
C GLY A 16 10.24 18.12 -4.83
N GLN A 17 10.58 17.02 -4.15
CA GLN A 17 10.45 15.68 -4.73
C GLN A 17 9.03 15.12 -4.53
N PRO A 18 8.48 14.39 -5.51
CA PRO A 18 7.21 13.71 -5.35
C PRO A 18 7.36 12.53 -4.37
N PHE A 19 6.37 12.33 -3.51
CA PHE A 19 6.27 11.16 -2.64
C PHE A 19 4.82 10.75 -2.41
N MET A 20 4.61 9.53 -1.93
CA MET A 20 3.32 9.07 -1.46
C MET A 20 3.35 8.98 0.08
N PRO A 21 2.38 9.55 0.79
CA PRO A 21 2.28 9.42 2.24
C PRO A 21 2.13 7.95 2.67
N CYS A 22 2.67 7.57 3.84
CA CYS A 22 2.66 6.17 4.28
C CYS A 22 1.24 5.63 4.45
N ASP A 23 0.32 6.41 5.02
CA ASP A 23 -1.10 6.07 5.14
C ASP A 23 -1.75 5.79 3.77
N ALA A 24 -1.41 6.58 2.75
CA ALA A 24 -1.86 6.33 1.39
C ALA A 24 -1.29 5.04 0.79
N VAL A 25 0.00 4.74 1.02
CA VAL A 25 0.61 3.47 0.57
C VAL A 25 -0.07 2.30 1.27
N LEU A 26 -0.33 2.40 2.58
CA LEU A 26 -1.03 1.37 3.34
C LEU A 26 -2.45 1.14 2.79
N ALA A 27 -3.22 2.21 2.56
CA ALA A 27 -4.56 2.11 2.00
C ALA A 27 -4.56 1.41 0.62
N LEU A 28 -3.58 1.73 -0.22
CA LEU A 28 -3.40 1.08 -1.52
C LEU A 28 -3.10 -0.41 -1.37
N LEU A 29 -2.11 -0.79 -0.55
CA LEU A 29 -1.74 -2.20 -0.32
C LEU A 29 -2.93 -3.01 0.22
N ARG A 30 -3.70 -2.44 1.16
CA ARG A 30 -4.91 -3.10 1.69
C ARG A 30 -5.99 -3.26 0.63
N SER A 31 -6.18 -2.27 -0.24
CA SER A 31 -7.13 -2.36 -1.35
C SER A 31 -6.73 -3.45 -2.37
N ILE A 32 -5.44 -3.59 -2.67
CA ILE A 32 -4.94 -4.66 -3.53
C ILE A 32 -5.17 -6.02 -2.87
N ALA A 33 -4.82 -6.17 -1.58
CA ALA A 33 -5.04 -7.42 -0.85
C ALA A 33 -6.52 -7.83 -0.79
N GLU A 34 -7.43 -6.86 -0.62
CA GLU A 34 -8.88 -7.10 -0.69
C GLU A 34 -9.33 -7.52 -2.09
N SER A 35 -8.78 -6.89 -3.14
CA SER A 35 -9.05 -7.28 -4.52
C SER A 35 -8.57 -8.70 -4.81
N CYS A 36 -7.40 -9.08 -4.32
CA CYS A 36 -6.88 -10.44 -4.41
C CYS A 36 -7.82 -11.45 -3.74
N ARG A 37 -8.34 -11.15 -2.54
CA ARG A 37 -9.33 -12.00 -1.86
C ARG A 37 -10.64 -12.10 -2.63
N THR A 38 -11.11 -10.99 -3.18
CA THR A 38 -12.37 -10.92 -3.94
C THR A 38 -12.32 -11.75 -5.23
N LEU A 39 -11.13 -11.88 -5.82
CA LEU A 39 -10.90 -12.59 -7.08
C LEU A 39 -10.30 -13.99 -6.89
N ALA A 40 -10.18 -14.47 -5.65
CA ALA A 40 -9.46 -15.69 -5.30
C ALA A 40 -10.11 -17.01 -5.77
N ASP A 41 -11.20 -16.94 -6.54
CA ASP A 41 -11.90 -18.12 -7.07
C ASP A 41 -11.16 -18.80 -8.24
N ASP A 42 -10.05 -18.22 -8.71
CA ASP A 42 -9.21 -18.80 -9.77
C ASP A 42 -8.24 -19.87 -9.21
N PRO A 43 -8.40 -21.16 -9.54
CA PRO A 43 -7.55 -22.24 -9.03
C PRO A 43 -6.12 -22.24 -9.60
N ASP A 44 -5.87 -21.55 -10.72
CA ASP A 44 -4.55 -21.46 -11.36
C ASP A 44 -3.77 -20.22 -10.88
N CYS A 45 -4.41 -19.34 -10.12
CA CYS A 45 -3.82 -18.13 -9.58
C CYS A 45 -4.01 -18.05 -8.06
N ASP A 46 -2.94 -18.25 -7.29
CA ASP A 46 -2.98 -18.16 -5.83
C ASP A 46 -3.03 -16.70 -5.35
N LEU A 47 -4.16 -16.05 -5.61
CA LEU A 47 -4.45 -14.69 -5.16
C LEU A 47 -4.69 -14.64 -3.66
N TYR A 48 -5.09 -15.74 -3.02
CA TYR A 48 -5.25 -15.80 -1.58
C TYR A 48 -3.91 -15.57 -0.87
N SER A 49 -2.88 -16.34 -1.24
CA SER A 49 -1.53 -16.17 -0.66
C SER A 49 -0.92 -14.84 -1.07
N ALA A 50 -1.16 -14.35 -2.30
CA ALA A 50 -0.70 -13.03 -2.72
C ALA A 50 -1.30 -11.92 -1.83
N GLY A 51 -2.60 -11.95 -1.57
CA GLY A 51 -3.26 -11.00 -0.67
C GLY A 51 -2.73 -11.07 0.76
N ALA A 52 -2.44 -12.28 1.27
CA ALA A 52 -1.84 -12.46 2.58
C ALA A 52 -0.42 -11.88 2.66
N ALA A 53 0.42 -12.11 1.64
CA ALA A 53 1.77 -11.55 1.57
C ALA A 53 1.75 -10.01 1.52
N ILE A 54 0.85 -9.43 0.73
CA ILE A 54 0.68 -7.98 0.65
C ILE A 54 0.29 -7.40 2.01
N ASN A 55 -0.57 -8.08 2.77
CA ASN A 55 -0.95 -7.65 4.11
C ASN A 55 0.25 -7.63 5.08
N ILE A 56 1.12 -8.64 5.02
CA ILE A 56 2.33 -8.71 5.85
C ILE A 56 3.27 -7.54 5.54
N GLU A 57 3.48 -7.23 4.26
CA GLU A 57 4.32 -6.10 3.86
C GLU A 57 3.72 -4.75 4.27
N ALA A 58 2.39 -4.62 4.23
CA ALA A 58 1.70 -3.44 4.76
C ALA A 58 1.91 -3.30 6.27
N ASP A 59 1.80 -4.38 7.05
CA ASP A 59 2.08 -4.38 8.49
C ASP A 59 3.54 -3.96 8.77
N ALA A 60 4.48 -4.50 8.00
CA ALA A 60 5.90 -4.17 8.14
C ALA A 60 6.20 -2.71 7.81
N LEU A 61 5.55 -2.15 6.79
CA LEU A 61 5.66 -0.73 6.44
C LEU A 61 5.09 0.16 7.55
N GLU A 62 3.93 -0.18 8.09
CA GLU A 62 3.30 0.56 9.19
C GLU A 62 4.20 0.59 10.43
N ALA A 63 4.74 -0.57 10.82
CA ALA A 63 5.67 -0.67 11.94
C ALA A 63 6.92 0.22 11.75
N ARG A 64 7.50 0.23 10.54
CA ARG A 64 8.65 1.09 10.20
C ARG A 64 8.31 2.57 10.22
N ALA A 65 7.13 2.95 9.73
CA ALA A 65 6.67 4.33 9.74
C ALA A 65 6.42 4.85 11.17
N ILE A 66 5.86 4.01 12.04
CA ILE A 66 5.71 4.32 13.46
C ILE A 66 7.09 4.51 14.11
N ALA A 67 8.02 3.57 13.93
CA ALA A 67 9.36 3.69 14.49
C ALA A 67 10.06 5.00 14.07
N ALA A 68 9.93 5.39 12.80
CA ALA A 68 10.51 6.62 12.27
C ALA A 68 9.87 7.92 12.79
N THR A 69 8.66 7.86 13.35
CA THR A 69 7.97 9.03 13.93
C THR A 69 8.13 9.13 15.45
N THR A 70 8.44 8.03 16.12
CA THR A 70 8.68 7.99 17.59
C THR A 70 10.11 8.34 18.01
N GLU A 71 11.08 8.33 17.09
CA GLU A 71 12.50 8.56 17.38
C GLU A 71 12.96 10.03 17.18
N VAL A 72 12.03 10.98 16.99
CA VAL A 72 12.38 12.41 16.92
C VAL A 72 12.47 12.98 18.36
N PRO A 73 13.66 13.42 18.83
CA PRO A 73 13.82 14.07 20.13
C PRO A 73 13.19 15.47 20.19
#